data_AF-A0A957KUY4-F1
#
_entry.id   AF-A0A957KUY4-F1
#
_cell.length_a   1.000
_cell.length_b   1.000
_cell.length_c   1.000
_cell.angle_alpha   90.00
_cell.angle_beta   90.00
_cell.angle_gamma   90.00
#
_symmetry.space_group_name_H-M   'P 1'
#
loop_
_entity.id
_entity.type
_entity.pdbx_description
1 polymer ?
#
loop_
_entity_poly.entity_id
_entity_poly.type
_entity_poly.pdbx_seq_one_letter_code
_entity_poly.pdbx_strand_id
1 'polypeptide(L)' 'EPLTRREQEVLTLLAQRLTAAEIAERLVLSENTVKRHRTNIYQKLGVNRLRDALAVAQAAGILKQ' A
#
# COMPACT_ATOMS: atom_id res chain seq x y z
N GLU A 1 6.09 -11.71 6.88
CA GLU A 1 5.25 -12.27 5.79
C GLU A 1 5.37 -11.37 4.57
N PRO A 2 5.50 -11.88 3.34
CA PRO A 2 5.56 -11.04 2.14
C PRO A 2 4.22 -10.35 1.85
N LEU A 3 4.27 -9.17 1.20
CA LEU A 3 3.07 -8.51 0.69
C LEU A 3 2.44 -9.32 -0.44
N THR A 4 1.12 -9.46 -0.40
CA THR A 4 0.34 -10.03 -1.50
C THR A 4 0.35 -9.12 -2.73
N ARG A 5 0.01 -9.64 -3.92
CA ARG A 5 -0.09 -8.82 -5.15
C ARG A 5 -1.02 -7.62 -4.96
N ARG A 6 -2.17 -7.83 -4.32
CA ARG A 6 -3.15 -6.75 -4.10
C ARG A 6 -2.63 -5.68 -3.15
N GLU A 7 -1.89 -6.08 -2.12
CA GLU A 7 -1.23 -5.14 -1.21
C GLU A 7 -0.11 -4.35 -1.91
N GLN A 8 0.62 -4.97 -2.84
CA GLN A 8 1.63 -4.27 -3.66
C GLN A 8 0.99 -3.26 -4.62
N GLU A 9 -0.13 -3.59 -5.25
CA GLU A 9 -0.91 -2.64 -6.07
C GLU A 9 -1.39 -1.44 -5.25
N VAL A 10 -1.99 -1.69 -4.08
CA VAL A 10 -2.43 -0.62 -3.18
C VAL A 10 -1.25 0.24 -2.74
N LEU A 11 -0.11 -0.38 -2.38
CA LEU A 11 1.10 0.34 -1.99
C LEU A 11 1.67 1.21 -3.13
N THR A 12 1.58 0.73 -4.38
CA THR A 12 2.01 1.47 -5.57
C THR A 12 1.14 2.70 -5.80
N LEU A 13 -0.17 2.57 -5.64
CA LEU A 13 -1.09 3.70 -5.77
C LEU A 13 -0.96 4.70 -4.60
N LEU A 14 -0.66 4.21 -3.38
CA LEU A 14 -0.32 5.08 -2.25
C LEU A 14 0.98 5.87 -2.52
N ALA A 15 1.96 5.29 -3.22
CA ALA A 15 3.18 5.99 -3.63
C ALA A 15 2.89 7.15 -4.60
N GLN A 16 1.83 7.04 -5.41
CA GLN A 16 1.32 8.09 -6.29
C GLN A 16 0.51 9.17 -5.55
N ARG A 17 0.46 9.13 -4.20
CA ARG A 17 -0.29 10.06 -3.34
C ARG A 17 -1.81 10.03 -3.53
N LEU A 18 -2.34 8.92 -4.03
CA LEU A 18 -3.78 8.75 -4.16
C LEU A 18 -4.42 8.48 -2.80
N THR A 19 -5.63 9.00 -2.64
CA THR A 19 -6.50 8.80 -1.49
C THR A 19 -7.14 7.40 -1.50
N ALA A 20 -7.69 6.97 -0.36
CA ALA A 20 -8.36 5.68 -0.28
C ALA A 20 -9.57 5.58 -1.24
N ALA A 21 -10.25 6.69 -1.52
CA ALA A 21 -11.36 6.78 -2.46
C ALA A 21 -10.88 6.59 -3.91
N GLU A 22 -9.86 7.33 -4.34
CA GLU A 22 -9.29 7.20 -5.70
C GLU A 22 -8.72 5.80 -5.94
N ILE A 23 -8.08 5.20 -4.93
CA ILE A 23 -7.58 3.83 -5.00
C ILE A 23 -8.75 2.83 -5.09
N ALA A 24 -9.81 3.05 -4.31
CA ALA A 24 -10.98 2.20 -4.32
C ALA A 24 -11.65 2.19 -5.70
N GLU A 25 -11.80 3.36 -6.34
CA GLU A 25 -12.31 3.48 -7.70
C GLU A 25 -11.43 2.75 -8.72
N ARG A 26 -10.11 3.01 -8.71
CA ARG A 26 -9.17 2.38 -9.66
C ARG A 26 -9.12 0.86 -9.53
N LEU A 27 -9.25 0.35 -8.31
CA LEU A 27 -9.15 -1.07 -8.03
C LEU A 27 -10.52 -1.77 -8.02
N VAL A 28 -11.64 -1.05 -8.19
CA VAL A 28 -13.01 -1.58 -8.07
C VAL A 28 -13.21 -2.25 -6.70
N LEU A 29 -12.89 -1.50 -5.64
CA LEU A 29 -12.99 -1.90 -4.23
C LEU A 29 -13.82 -0.88 -3.43
N SER A 30 -14.12 -1.22 -2.18
CA SER A 30 -14.59 -0.21 -1.21
C SER A 30 -13.41 0.51 -0.57
N GLU A 31 -13.61 1.77 -0.14
CA GLU A 31 -12.63 2.49 0.67
C GLU A 31 -12.19 1.72 1.92
N ASN A 32 -13.13 1.02 2.57
CA ASN A 32 -12.84 0.23 3.76
C ASN A 32 -11.91 -0.95 3.43
N THR A 33 -12.08 -1.56 2.26
CA THR A 33 -11.17 -2.60 1.78
C THR A 33 -9.76 -2.04 1.55
N VAL A 34 -9.64 -0.84 0.97
CA VAL A 34 -8.34 -0.16 0.79
C VAL A 34 -7.70 0.18 2.14
N LYS A 35 -8.47 0.71 3.09
CA LYS A 35 -8.01 1.00 4.47
C LYS A 35 -7.50 -0.27 5.14
N ARG A 36 -8.20 -1.40 4.98
CA ARG A 36 -7.76 -2.71 5.50
C ARG A 36 -6.46 -3.17 4.84
N HIS A 37 -6.33 -3.06 3.52
CA HIS A 37 -5.06 -3.34 2.84
C HIS A 37 -3.93 -2.46 3.38
N ARG A 38 -4.17 -1.17 3.60
CA ARG A 38 -3.17 -0.25 4.17
C ARG A 38 -2.70 -0.71 5.56
N THR A 39 -3.63 -1.10 6.43
CA THR A 39 -3.29 -1.62 7.76
C THR A 39 -2.45 -2.89 7.67
N ASN A 40 -2.84 -3.83 6.81
CA ASN A 40 -2.08 -5.07 6.62
C ASN A 40 -0.68 -4.81 6.05
N ILE A 41 -0.54 -3.90 5.08
CA ILE A 41 0.75 -3.50 4.53
C ILE A 41 1.65 -2.98 5.65
N TYR A 42 1.14 -2.07 6.47
CA TYR A 42 1.89 -1.48 7.58
C TYR A 42 2.34 -2.53 8.60
N GLN A 43 1.45 -3.46 8.97
CA GLN A 43 1.80 -4.57 9.86
C GLN A 43 2.88 -5.48 9.25
N LYS A 44 2.76 -5.84 7.96
CA LYS A 44 3.72 -6.70 7.27
C LYS A 44 5.08 -6.05 7.07
N LEU A 45 5.11 -4.74 6.86
CA LEU A 45 6.34 -3.95 6.72
C LEU A 45 6.93 -3.51 8.07
N GLY A 46 6.21 -3.70 9.18
CA GLY A 46 6.67 -3.30 10.51
C GLY A 46 6.72 -1.78 10.73
N VAL A 47 5.84 -1.03 10.06
CA VAL A 47 5.83 0.44 10.04
C VAL A 47 4.46 0.98 10.38
N ASN A 48 4.38 2.25 10.78
CA ASN A 48 3.11 2.90 11.13
C ASN A 48 2.76 4.10 10.24
N ARG A 49 3.63 4.46 9.30
CA ARG A 49 3.48 5.65 8.45
C ARG A 49 3.75 5.31 7.00
N LEU A 50 3.06 6.02 6.09
CA LEU A 50 3.21 5.84 4.66
C LEU A 50 4.66 6.05 4.22
N ARG A 51 5.30 7.11 4.71
CA ARG A 51 6.70 7.42 4.35
C ARG A 51 7.65 6.27 4.69
N ASP A 52 7.46 5.65 5.85
CA ASP A 52 8.28 4.51 6.30
C ASP A 52 7.96 3.27 5.45
N ALA A 53 6.68 3.03 5.14
CA ALA A 53 6.27 1.95 4.25
C ALA A 53 6.88 2.07 2.85
N LEU A 54 6.93 3.28 2.29
CA LEU A 54 7.55 3.54 0.99
C LEU A 54 9.06 3.32 1.05
N ALA A 55 9.74 3.77 2.10
CA ALA A 55 11.17 3.56 2.28
C ALA A 55 11.51 2.06 2.37
N VAL A 56 10.77 1.30 3.17
CA VAL A 56 10.96 -0.15 3.29
C VAL A 56 10.67 -0.85 1.96
N ALA A 57 9.61 -0.47 1.27
CA ALA A 57 9.23 -1.10 0.00
C ALA A 57 10.26 -0.83 -1.13
N GLN A 58 10.87 0.36 -1.13
CA GLN A 58 11.98 0.69 -2.03
C GLN A 58 13.24 -0.12 -1.69
N ALA A 59 13.62 -0.17 -0.42
CA ALA A 59 14.77 -0.95 0.04
C ALA A 59 14.62 -2.46 -0.24
N ALA A 60 13.38 -2.97 -0.17
CA ALA A 60 13.05 -4.36 -0.47
C ALA A 60 12.85 -4.64 -1.97
N GLY A 61 12.96 -3.64 -2.85
CA GLY A 61 12.76 -3.78 -4.30
C GLY A 61 11.32 -4.08 -4.73
N ILE A 62 10.35 -3.87 -3.84
CA ILE A 62 8.91 -4.04 -4.10
C ILE A 62 8.39 -2.90 -4.95
N LEU A 63 8.79 -1.67 -4.62
CA LEU A 63 8.60 -0.51 -5.47
C LEU A 63 9.91 -0.23 -6.19
N LYS A 64 9.81 0.06 -7.49
CA LYS A 64 10.91 0.62 -8.28
C LYS A 64 10.62 2.09 -8.47
N GLN A 65 11.61 2.96 -8.21
CA GLN A 65 11.51 4.37 -8.58
C GLN A 65 11.41 4.53 -10.09
#